data_AF-A0A137SV29-F1
#
_entry.id   AF-A0A137SV29-F1
#
_cell.length_a   1.000
_cell.length_b   1.000
_cell.length_c   1.000
_cell.angle_alpha   90.00
_cell.angle_beta   90.00
_cell.angle_gamma   90.00
#
_symmetry.space_group_name_H-M   'P 1'
#
loop_
_entity.id
_entity.type
_entity.pdbx_description
1 polymer ?
#
loop_
_entity_poly.entity_id
_entity_poly.type
_entity_poly.pdbx_seq_one_letter_code
_entity_poly.pdbx_strand_id
1 'polypeptide(L)'
;MRWSNFFKKFIVYILLGVLIGGVGGLVIGISSSFIDFNYFIENISLAFYSNSSYIFFAVSLLGLFVYLFLFYRGKRDVLNQLKHKCDLIEDKTLAWSMTVSKLSLFINFCFYFITIWSLTRGYVDKSFGNLYFICSFVFLLDLLVYAIFSKKSFDLLKIYHPEKNSDFMNLNFQKKFIETFDEKELAELSKASFIAYRRLGRFLFYLMIFIGCAGFVMDLGLLPIFLILFINVFNVISFQLAIGKSCK
;
A
#
# COMPACT_ATOMS: atom_id res chain seq x y z
N MET A 1 32.28 13.05 -16.21
CA MET A 1 32.30 11.67 -16.72
C MET A 1 31.73 10.66 -15.70
N ARG A 2 30.48 10.85 -15.22
CA ARG A 2 29.87 10.04 -14.12
C ARG A 2 28.72 9.13 -14.58
N TRP A 3 28.36 9.22 -15.87
CA TRP A 3 27.25 8.48 -16.49
C TRP A 3 27.60 7.02 -16.79
N SER A 4 28.85 6.70 -17.16
CA SER A 4 29.24 5.34 -17.53
C SER A 4 29.16 4.35 -16.36
N ASN A 5 29.50 4.77 -15.14
CA ASN A 5 29.43 3.91 -13.95
C ASN A 5 27.99 3.68 -13.48
N PHE A 6 27.09 4.66 -13.63
CA PHE A 6 25.67 4.47 -13.36
C PHE A 6 25.04 3.51 -14.36
N PHE A 7 25.32 3.71 -15.65
CA PHE A 7 24.79 2.87 -16.73
C PHE A 7 25.27 1.42 -16.63
N LYS A 8 26.55 1.21 -16.28
CA LYS A 8 27.10 -0.13 -16.01
C LYS A 8 26.39 -0.82 -14.83
N LYS A 9 26.19 -0.12 -13.71
CA LYS A 9 25.45 -0.67 -12.56
C LYS A 9 24.01 -0.99 -12.91
N PHE A 10 23.34 -0.12 -13.66
CA PHE A 10 21.96 -0.33 -14.12
C PHE A 10 21.83 -1.55 -15.04
N ILE A 11 22.72 -1.72 -16.01
CA ILE A 11 22.77 -2.91 -16.87
C ILE A 11 23.02 -4.18 -16.05
N VAL A 12 23.90 -4.14 -15.06
CA VAL A 12 24.15 -5.28 -14.16
C VAL A 12 22.88 -5.66 -13.38
N TYR A 13 22.11 -4.68 -12.89
CA TYR A 13 20.83 -4.97 -12.23
C TYR A 13 19.77 -5.54 -13.18
N ILE A 14 19.73 -5.08 -14.44
CA ILE A 14 18.85 -5.68 -15.46
C ILE A 14 19.26 -7.12 -15.73
N LEU A 15 20.56 -7.39 -15.95
CA LEU A 15 21.07 -8.73 -16.21
C LEU A 15 20.84 -9.67 -15.03
N LEU A 16 21.02 -9.20 -13.79
CA LEU A 16 20.66 -9.94 -12.59
C LEU A 16 19.17 -10.22 -12.52
N GLY A 17 18.32 -9.23 -12.83
CA GLY A 17 16.87 -9.41 -12.89
C GLY A 17 16.44 -10.44 -13.93
N VAL A 18 17.05 -10.41 -15.12
CA VAL A 18 16.83 -11.38 -16.19
C VAL A 18 17.34 -12.77 -15.81
N LEU A 19 18.49 -12.88 -15.14
CA LEU A 19 19.01 -14.15 -14.65
C LEU A 19 18.13 -14.73 -13.55
N ILE A 20 17.73 -13.94 -12.55
CA ILE A 20 16.88 -14.40 -11.45
C ILE A 20 15.48 -14.73 -11.96
N GLY A 21 14.89 -13.88 -12.80
CA GLY A 21 13.57 -14.12 -13.40
C GLY A 21 13.58 -15.28 -14.40
N GLY A 22 14.65 -15.41 -15.18
CA GLY A 22 14.82 -16.49 -16.16
C GLY A 22 15.11 -17.84 -15.51
N VAL A 23 16.03 -17.91 -14.54
CA VAL A 23 16.30 -19.12 -13.77
C VAL A 23 15.09 -19.48 -12.91
N GLY A 24 14.44 -18.50 -12.27
CA GLY A 24 13.19 -18.72 -11.55
C GLY A 24 12.08 -19.27 -12.45
N GLY A 25 11.91 -18.70 -13.64
CA GLY A 25 10.96 -19.18 -14.65
C GLY A 25 11.29 -20.60 -15.15
N LEU A 26 12.56 -20.92 -15.36
CA LEU A 26 13.00 -22.27 -15.76
C LEU A 26 12.83 -23.27 -14.62
N VAL A 27 13.14 -22.91 -13.38
CA VAL A 27 12.92 -23.79 -12.22
C VAL A 27 11.42 -24.05 -12.03
N ILE A 28 10.57 -23.04 -12.18
CA ILE A 28 9.11 -23.22 -12.16
C ILE A 28 8.65 -24.12 -13.32
N GLY A 29 9.15 -23.88 -14.54
CA GLY A 29 8.84 -24.69 -15.71
C GLY A 29 9.28 -26.16 -15.59
N ILE A 30 10.49 -26.41 -15.09
CA ILE A 30 11.01 -27.77 -14.87
C ILE A 30 10.34 -28.42 -13.66
N SER A 31 10.03 -27.65 -12.61
CA SER A 31 9.29 -28.19 -11.46
C SER A 31 7.88 -28.61 -11.85
N SER A 32 7.26 -27.97 -12.85
CA SER A 32 5.97 -28.38 -13.41
C SER A 32 6.00 -29.73 -14.15
N SER A 33 7.20 -30.24 -14.48
CA SER A 33 7.38 -31.60 -15.02
C SER A 33 7.75 -32.67 -13.99
N PHE A 34 8.07 -32.29 -12.73
CA PHE A 34 8.39 -33.22 -11.64
C PHE A 34 7.37 -33.23 -10.50
N ILE A 35 6.61 -32.15 -10.36
CA ILE A 35 5.49 -31.93 -9.44
C ILE A 35 4.41 -31.30 -10.32
N ASP A 36 3.15 -31.72 -10.25
CA ASP A 36 2.07 -31.01 -10.95
C ASP A 36 1.88 -29.63 -10.30
N PHE A 37 2.76 -28.69 -10.65
CA PHE A 37 2.81 -27.35 -10.08
C PHE A 37 1.51 -26.61 -10.37
N ASN A 38 0.90 -26.91 -11.52
CA ASN A 38 -0.44 -26.44 -11.87
C ASN A 38 -1.48 -26.94 -10.87
N TYR A 39 -1.46 -28.23 -10.50
CA TYR A 39 -2.36 -28.79 -9.49
C TYR A 39 -2.12 -28.17 -8.10
N PHE A 40 -0.87 -27.91 -7.75
CA PHE A 40 -0.52 -27.22 -6.49
C PHE A 40 -1.04 -25.77 -6.45
N ILE A 41 -0.82 -25.00 -7.52
CA ILE A 41 -1.28 -23.61 -7.63
C ILE A 41 -2.82 -23.55 -7.68
N GLU A 42 -3.45 -24.48 -8.39
CA GLU A 42 -4.91 -24.58 -8.46
C GLU A 42 -5.50 -24.86 -7.07
N ASN A 43 -4.97 -25.86 -6.34
CA ASN A 43 -5.43 -26.18 -4.98
C ASN A 43 -5.25 -25.02 -4.00
N ILE A 44 -4.11 -24.31 -4.06
CA ILE A 44 -3.90 -23.11 -3.24
C ILE A 44 -4.89 -22.02 -3.63
N SER A 45 -5.07 -21.77 -4.93
CA SER A 45 -5.98 -20.74 -5.40
C SER A 45 -7.43 -21.02 -4.96
N LEU A 46 -7.87 -22.29 -5.05
CA LEU A 46 -9.17 -22.74 -4.58
C LEU A 46 -9.34 -22.56 -3.08
N ALA A 47 -8.32 -22.89 -2.28
CA ALA A 47 -8.33 -22.66 -0.84
C ALA A 47 -8.45 -21.17 -0.50
N PHE A 48 -7.77 -20.30 -1.26
CA PHE A 48 -7.87 -18.85 -1.13
C PHE A 48 -9.26 -18.32 -1.53
N TYR A 49 -9.83 -18.82 -2.61
CA TYR A 49 -11.16 -18.42 -3.07
C TYR A 49 -12.25 -18.84 -2.08
N SER A 50 -12.23 -20.10 -1.65
CA SER A 50 -13.23 -20.62 -0.70
C SER A 50 -13.21 -19.87 0.64
N ASN A 51 -12.03 -19.45 1.10
CA ASN A 51 -11.86 -18.73 2.37
C ASN A 51 -11.76 -17.20 2.22
N SER A 52 -11.96 -16.65 1.03
CA SER A 52 -11.64 -15.25 0.72
C SER A 52 -12.36 -14.26 1.63
N SER A 53 -13.64 -14.52 1.95
CA SER A 53 -14.45 -13.65 2.80
C SER A 53 -13.93 -13.59 4.24
N TYR A 54 -13.54 -14.72 4.82
CA TYR A 54 -12.94 -14.75 6.16
C TYR A 54 -11.58 -14.06 6.18
N ILE A 55 -10.77 -14.27 5.13
CA ILE A 55 -9.47 -13.61 4.98
C ILE A 55 -9.66 -12.09 4.89
N PHE A 56 -10.62 -11.61 4.09
CA PHE A 56 -10.94 -10.19 3.98
C PHE A 56 -11.30 -9.58 5.33
N PHE A 57 -12.21 -10.19 6.10
CA PHE A 57 -12.58 -9.68 7.42
C PHE A 57 -11.41 -9.73 8.41
N ALA A 58 -10.63 -10.81 8.41
CA ALA A 58 -9.48 -10.95 9.30
C ALA A 58 -8.41 -9.89 9.01
N VAL A 59 -8.10 -9.65 7.74
CA VAL A 59 -7.11 -8.66 7.31
C VAL A 59 -7.60 -7.24 7.57
N SER A 60 -8.88 -6.96 7.35
CA SER A 60 -9.49 -5.67 7.67
C SER A 60 -9.41 -5.35 9.17
N LEU A 61 -9.82 -6.29 10.03
CA LEU A 61 -9.76 -6.13 11.48
C LEU A 61 -8.32 -6.03 12.00
N LEU A 62 -7.42 -6.89 11.53
CA LEU A 62 -6.02 -6.86 11.92
C LEU A 62 -5.36 -5.56 11.50
N GLY A 63 -5.60 -5.14 10.25
CA GLY A 63 -5.12 -3.87 9.71
C GLY A 63 -5.56 -2.69 10.59
N LEU A 64 -6.86 -2.63 10.89
CA LEU A 64 -7.47 -1.64 11.77
C LEU A 64 -6.82 -1.61 13.15
N PHE A 65 -6.65 -2.78 13.76
CA PHE A 65 -6.00 -2.89 15.06
C PHE A 65 -4.56 -2.35 15.03
N VAL A 66 -3.75 -2.78 14.04
CA VAL A 66 -2.33 -2.42 13.95
C VAL A 66 -2.15 -0.93 13.69
N TYR A 67 -2.85 -0.34 12.73
CA TYR A 67 -2.63 1.09 12.44
C TYR A 67 -3.20 1.99 13.54
N LEU A 68 -4.30 1.62 14.20
CA LEU A 68 -4.82 2.36 15.37
C LEU A 68 -3.85 2.28 16.54
N PHE A 69 -3.29 1.10 16.81
CA PHE A 69 -2.29 0.93 17.86
C PHE A 69 -1.08 1.84 17.63
N LEU A 70 -0.52 1.84 16.42
CA LEU A 70 0.59 2.73 16.05
C LEU A 70 0.21 4.21 16.13
N PHE A 71 -1.04 4.56 15.79
CA PHE A 71 -1.51 5.94 15.89
C PHE A 71 -1.55 6.46 17.31
N TYR A 72 -2.19 5.71 18.21
CA TYR A 72 -2.36 6.13 19.60
C TYR A 72 -1.01 6.23 20.28
N ARG A 73 -0.10 5.30 19.95
CA ARG A 73 1.30 5.38 20.38
C ARG A 73 1.99 6.64 19.84
N GLY A 74 1.98 6.85 18.53
CA GLY A 74 2.63 8.02 17.91
C GLY A 74 2.04 9.36 18.37
N LYS A 75 0.71 9.44 18.53
CA LYS A 75 0.02 10.60 19.09
C LYS A 75 0.46 10.88 20.53
N ARG A 76 0.58 9.84 21.36
CA ARG A 76 1.04 9.97 22.75
C ARG A 76 2.48 10.47 22.80
N ASP A 77 3.35 9.92 21.96
CA ASP A 77 4.76 10.31 21.88
C ASP A 77 4.89 11.81 21.51
N VAL A 78 4.20 12.24 20.45
CA VAL A 78 4.18 13.64 20.01
C VAL A 78 3.62 14.57 21.10
N LEU A 79 2.47 14.23 21.70
CA LEU A 79 1.86 15.07 22.75
C LEU A 79 2.75 15.20 24.00
N ASN A 80 3.49 14.15 24.36
CA ASN A 80 4.44 14.21 25.47
C ASN A 80 5.61 15.16 25.16
N GLN A 81 6.17 15.08 23.95
CA GLN A 81 7.25 15.97 23.52
C GLN A 81 6.80 17.44 23.48
N LEU A 82 5.56 17.71 23.03
CA LEU A 82 4.98 19.06 23.10
C LEU A 82 4.86 19.58 24.54
N LYS A 83 4.44 18.73 25.49
CA LYS A 83 4.34 19.12 26.91
C LYS A 83 5.70 19.46 27.51
N HIS A 84 6.75 18.74 27.12
CA HIS A 84 8.12 18.96 27.57
C HIS A 84 8.84 20.08 26.80
N LYS A 85 8.17 20.74 25.85
CA LYS A 85 8.74 21.81 25.01
C LYS A 85 10.07 21.41 24.36
N CYS A 86 10.14 20.18 23.85
CA CYS A 86 11.30 19.75 23.07
C CYS A 86 11.43 20.63 21.81
N ASP A 87 12.65 21.07 21.51
CA ASP A 87 12.92 21.91 20.32
C ASP A 87 12.70 21.17 19.00
N LEU A 88 12.82 19.83 19.02
CA LEU A 88 12.61 18.93 17.89
C LEU A 88 11.61 17.84 18.30
N ILE A 89 10.59 17.65 17.46
CA ILE A 89 9.54 16.64 17.67
C ILE A 89 9.83 15.46 16.76
N GLU A 90 10.05 14.29 17.37
CA GLU A 90 10.24 13.04 16.64
C GLU A 90 8.87 12.41 16.32
N ASP A 91 8.47 12.47 15.05
CA ASP A 91 7.19 11.98 14.55
C ASP A 91 7.26 10.58 13.91
N LYS A 92 8.38 9.87 14.04
CA LYS A 92 8.66 8.59 13.36
C LYS A 92 7.54 7.57 13.52
N THR A 93 7.03 7.37 14.73
CA THR A 93 5.93 6.42 15.01
C THR A 93 4.64 6.83 14.29
N LEU A 94 4.34 8.14 14.24
CA LEU A 94 3.18 8.69 13.55
C LEU A 94 3.32 8.54 12.02
N ALA A 95 4.51 8.80 11.47
CA ALA A 95 4.80 8.61 10.05
C ALA A 95 4.65 7.14 9.61
N TRP A 96 5.13 6.20 10.44
CA TRP A 96 4.90 4.77 10.21
C TRP A 96 3.43 4.38 10.34
N SER A 97 2.68 4.98 11.27
CA SER A 97 1.23 4.76 11.37
C SER A 97 0.50 5.15 10.09
N MET A 98 0.84 6.31 9.49
CA MET A 98 0.28 6.74 8.19
C MET A 98 0.71 5.84 7.01
N THR A 99 1.89 5.24 7.10
CA THR A 99 2.39 4.31 6.09
C THR A 99 1.65 2.98 6.17
N VAL A 100 1.50 2.43 7.38
CA VAL A 100 0.78 1.18 7.62
C VAL A 100 -0.70 1.31 7.29
N SER A 101 -1.35 2.45 7.56
CA SER A 101 -2.75 2.67 7.17
C SER A 101 -2.95 2.65 5.65
N LYS A 102 -2.02 3.24 4.88
CA LYS A 102 -2.03 3.18 3.41
C LYS A 102 -1.83 1.76 2.89
N LEU A 103 -0.88 1.02 3.47
CA LEU A 103 -0.62 -0.38 3.10
C LEU A 103 -1.84 -1.27 3.40
N SER A 104 -2.42 -1.12 4.59
CA SER A 104 -3.65 -1.82 4.98
C SER A 104 -4.78 -1.57 3.99
N LEU A 105 -4.93 -0.33 3.49
CA LEU A 105 -5.94 -0.01 2.50
C LEU A 105 -5.71 -0.75 1.17
N PHE A 106 -4.47 -0.74 0.65
CA PHE A 106 -4.15 -1.47 -0.59
C PHE A 106 -4.40 -2.97 -0.45
N ILE A 107 -3.99 -3.56 0.69
CA ILE A 107 -4.21 -4.97 0.98
C ILE A 107 -5.72 -5.28 1.03
N ASN A 108 -6.52 -4.47 1.74
CA ASN A 108 -7.97 -4.63 1.81
C ASN A 108 -8.64 -4.52 0.44
N PHE A 109 -8.20 -3.60 -0.41
CA PHE A 109 -8.67 -3.51 -1.80
C PHE A 109 -8.44 -4.82 -2.57
N CYS A 110 -7.25 -5.41 -2.47
CA CYS A 110 -6.95 -6.66 -3.15
C CYS A 110 -7.85 -7.81 -2.67
N PHE A 111 -7.96 -8.00 -1.35
CA PHE A 111 -8.81 -9.06 -0.80
C PHE A 111 -10.30 -8.83 -1.04
N TYR A 112 -10.74 -7.57 -1.11
CA TYR A 112 -12.09 -7.23 -1.51
C TYR A 112 -12.38 -7.70 -2.94
N PHE A 113 -11.53 -7.35 -3.92
CA PHE A 113 -11.71 -7.82 -5.30
C PHE A 113 -11.72 -9.35 -5.42
N ILE A 114 -10.80 -10.03 -4.73
CA ILE A 114 -10.75 -11.50 -4.69
C ILE A 114 -12.04 -12.07 -4.09
N THR A 115 -12.58 -11.45 -3.04
CA THR A 115 -13.81 -11.91 -2.38
C THR A 115 -15.03 -11.74 -3.25
N ILE A 116 -15.19 -10.58 -3.90
CA ILE A 116 -16.32 -10.36 -4.81
C ILE A 116 -16.23 -11.31 -6.00
N TRP A 117 -15.03 -11.53 -6.56
CA TRP A 117 -14.82 -12.50 -7.63
C TRP A 117 -15.21 -13.92 -7.20
N SER A 118 -14.74 -14.35 -6.02
CA SER A 118 -15.02 -15.66 -5.44
C SER A 118 -16.52 -15.88 -5.22
N LEU A 119 -17.22 -14.87 -4.69
CA LEU A 119 -18.66 -14.88 -4.52
C LEU A 119 -19.35 -15.05 -5.88
N THR A 120 -18.96 -14.29 -6.91
CA THR A 120 -19.66 -14.30 -8.23
C THR A 120 -19.55 -15.63 -8.95
N ARG A 121 -18.51 -16.41 -8.65
CA ARG A 121 -18.25 -17.74 -9.24
C ARG A 121 -18.75 -18.90 -8.37
N GLY A 122 -19.35 -18.61 -7.21
CA GLY A 122 -19.94 -19.64 -6.34
C GLY A 122 -18.93 -20.44 -5.50
N TYR A 123 -17.69 -19.96 -5.33
CA TYR A 123 -16.69 -20.63 -4.48
C TYR A 123 -16.99 -20.49 -2.97
N VAL A 124 -17.87 -19.56 -2.59
CA VAL A 124 -18.30 -19.32 -1.21
C VAL A 124 -19.78 -19.62 -1.10
N ASP A 125 -20.10 -20.70 -0.39
CA ASP A 125 -21.46 -21.22 -0.25
C ASP A 125 -22.20 -20.50 0.89
N LYS A 126 -22.74 -19.31 0.61
CA LYS A 126 -23.73 -18.59 1.45
C LYS A 126 -24.63 -17.77 0.53
N SER A 127 -25.80 -17.37 1.03
CA SER A 127 -26.72 -16.42 0.36
C SER A 127 -25.93 -15.27 -0.27
N PHE A 128 -25.69 -15.38 -1.58
CA PHE A 128 -24.74 -14.57 -2.33
C PHE A 128 -25.03 -13.08 -2.17
N GLY A 129 -26.31 -12.72 -2.11
CA GLY A 129 -26.77 -11.36 -1.84
C GLY A 129 -26.31 -10.83 -0.48
N ASN A 130 -26.56 -11.57 0.61
CA ASN A 130 -26.27 -11.07 1.97
C ASN A 130 -24.77 -10.86 2.21
N LEU A 131 -23.92 -11.81 1.81
CA LEU A 131 -22.48 -11.68 1.98
C LEU A 131 -21.90 -10.56 1.12
N TYR A 132 -22.37 -10.40 -0.13
CA TYR A 132 -21.93 -9.32 -1.01
C TYR A 132 -22.18 -7.94 -0.39
N PHE A 133 -23.38 -7.71 0.14
CA PHE A 133 -23.73 -6.45 0.81
C PHE A 133 -22.87 -6.21 2.06
N ILE A 134 -22.66 -7.24 2.88
CA ILE A 134 -21.83 -7.12 4.08
C ILE A 134 -20.38 -6.78 3.72
N CYS A 135 -19.77 -7.49 2.76
CA CYS A 135 -18.39 -7.23 2.35
C CYS A 135 -18.23 -5.81 1.78
N SER A 136 -19.18 -5.38 0.94
CA SER A 136 -19.21 -4.03 0.36
C SER A 136 -19.36 -2.96 1.44
N PHE A 137 -20.22 -3.18 2.42
CA PHE A 137 -20.42 -2.26 3.54
C PHE A 137 -19.17 -2.13 4.42
N VAL A 138 -18.53 -3.26 4.78
CA VAL A 138 -17.27 -3.26 5.54
C VAL A 138 -16.16 -2.56 4.77
N PHE A 139 -16.06 -2.79 3.46
CA PHE A 139 -15.08 -2.11 2.63
C PHE A 139 -15.28 -0.59 2.57
N LEU A 140 -16.54 -0.12 2.47
CA LEU A 140 -16.86 1.30 2.55
C LEU A 140 -16.53 1.89 3.93
N LEU A 141 -16.80 1.15 5.01
CA LEU A 141 -16.40 1.56 6.36
C LEU A 141 -14.88 1.70 6.47
N ASP A 142 -14.11 0.76 5.94
CA ASP A 142 -12.63 0.84 5.94
C ASP A 142 -12.13 2.09 5.22
N LEU A 143 -12.72 2.44 4.08
CA LEU A 143 -12.40 3.68 3.35
C LEU A 143 -12.69 4.93 4.19
N LEU A 144 -13.85 4.97 4.86
CA LEU A 144 -14.23 6.08 5.73
C LEU A 144 -13.29 6.20 6.92
N VAL A 145 -12.98 5.09 7.59
CA VAL A 145 -12.04 5.07 8.72
C VAL A 145 -10.66 5.55 8.28
N TYR A 146 -10.15 5.06 7.16
CA TYR A 146 -8.89 5.53 6.59
C TYR A 146 -8.89 7.04 6.29
N ALA A 147 -9.98 7.59 5.73
CA ALA A 147 -10.09 9.01 5.43
C ALA A 147 -10.11 9.87 6.70
N ILE A 148 -10.91 9.48 7.71
CA ILE A 148 -10.97 10.16 9.02
C ILE A 148 -9.59 10.12 9.70
N PHE A 149 -8.94 8.97 9.63
CA PHE A 149 -7.63 8.76 10.24
C PHE A 149 -6.53 9.55 9.56
N SER A 150 -6.54 9.60 8.23
CA SER A 150 -5.62 10.41 7.44
C SER A 150 -5.78 11.90 7.77
N LYS A 151 -7.03 12.36 7.92
CA LYS A 151 -7.32 13.72 8.38
C LYS A 151 -6.78 13.97 9.78
N LYS A 152 -7.08 13.10 10.75
CA LYS A 152 -6.59 13.24 12.14
C LYS A 152 -5.07 13.26 12.25
N SER A 153 -4.39 12.41 11.47
CA SER A 153 -2.93 12.39 11.43
C SER A 153 -2.38 13.71 10.88
N PHE A 154 -3.06 14.27 9.87
CA PHE A 154 -2.69 15.55 9.31
C PHE A 154 -2.99 16.74 10.25
N ASP A 155 -4.10 16.69 10.98
CA ASP A 155 -4.43 17.70 11.98
C ASP A 155 -3.41 17.68 13.12
N LEU A 156 -2.89 16.51 13.52
CA LEU A 156 -1.77 16.42 14.47
C LEU A 156 -0.50 17.07 13.91
N LEU A 157 -0.19 16.84 12.62
CA LEU A 157 0.97 17.46 11.96
C LEU A 157 0.93 19.00 12.07
N LYS A 158 -0.24 19.61 11.91
CA LYS A 158 -0.41 21.07 12.03
C LYS A 158 -0.12 21.64 13.41
N ILE A 159 -0.26 20.85 14.46
CA ILE A 159 -0.05 21.33 15.84
C ILE A 159 1.42 21.67 16.06
N TYR A 160 2.34 20.90 15.49
CA TYR A 160 3.78 21.11 15.65
C TYR A 160 4.49 21.66 14.41
N HIS A 161 3.87 21.57 13.23
CA HIS A 161 4.29 22.26 12.00
C HIS A 161 3.20 23.23 11.53
N PRO A 162 3.02 24.37 12.21
CA PRO A 162 1.99 25.35 11.85
C PRO A 162 2.21 25.97 10.47
N GLU A 163 3.40 25.88 9.88
CA GLU A 163 3.67 26.30 8.50
C GLU A 163 2.91 25.45 7.46
N LYS A 164 2.54 24.21 7.79
CA LYS A 164 1.81 23.26 6.92
C LYS A 164 0.29 23.47 6.97
N ASN A 165 -0.16 24.71 6.83
CA ASN A 165 -1.56 25.17 7.01
C ASN A 165 -2.57 24.78 5.92
N SER A 166 -2.23 23.86 5.03
CA SER A 166 -3.16 23.45 3.96
C SER A 166 -4.35 22.67 4.53
N ASP A 167 -5.56 22.85 4.00
CA ASP A 167 -6.72 22.07 4.43
C ASP A 167 -6.75 20.72 3.72
N PHE A 168 -6.71 19.62 4.48
CA PHE A 168 -6.66 18.24 3.97
C PHE A 168 -7.82 17.89 3.04
N MET A 169 -9.00 18.45 3.32
CA MET A 169 -10.23 18.17 2.55
C MET A 169 -10.36 19.05 1.29
N ASN A 170 -9.41 19.94 1.04
CA ASN A 170 -9.42 20.76 -0.16
C ASN A 170 -9.02 19.92 -1.38
N LEU A 171 -9.74 20.07 -2.51
CA LEU A 171 -9.40 19.39 -3.77
C LEU A 171 -7.95 19.68 -4.24
N ASN A 172 -7.47 20.89 -3.93
CA ASN A 172 -6.12 21.33 -4.25
C ASN A 172 -5.13 21.14 -3.09
N PHE A 173 -5.51 20.43 -2.03
CA PHE A 173 -4.69 20.16 -0.86
C PHE A 173 -3.29 19.71 -1.26
N GLN A 174 -3.21 18.71 -2.14
CA GLN A 174 -1.94 18.10 -2.49
C GLN A 174 -1.01 19.03 -3.28
N LYS A 175 -1.52 20.09 -3.91
CA LYS A 175 -0.69 21.13 -4.55
C LYS A 175 -0.20 22.12 -3.51
N LYS A 176 -1.15 22.66 -2.71
CA LYS A 176 -0.86 23.60 -1.62
C LYS A 176 0.11 23.03 -0.58
N PHE A 177 0.00 21.75 -0.26
CA PHE A 177 0.91 21.07 0.67
C PHE A 177 2.34 20.94 0.13
N ILE A 178 2.54 20.81 -1.18
CA ILE A 178 3.89 20.80 -1.77
C ILE A 178 4.50 22.20 -1.73
N GLU A 179 3.68 23.24 -1.81
CA GLU A 179 4.11 24.65 -1.77
C GLU A 179 4.53 25.11 -0.37
N THR A 180 4.15 24.39 0.70
CA THR A 180 4.53 24.72 2.08
C THR A 180 5.90 24.21 2.52
N PHE A 181 6.58 23.37 1.71
CA PHE A 181 7.91 22.87 2.06
C PHE A 181 8.96 23.97 1.90
N ASP A 182 9.76 24.20 2.93
CA ASP A 182 10.88 25.14 2.91
C ASP A 182 12.07 24.58 2.08
N GLU A 183 13.02 25.43 1.67
CA GLU A 183 14.16 25.04 0.83
C GLU A 183 15.01 23.92 1.47
N LYS A 184 15.09 23.90 2.81
CA LYS A 184 15.78 22.84 3.56
C LYS A 184 15.04 21.50 3.48
N GLU A 185 13.72 21.50 3.67
CA GLU A 185 12.92 20.28 3.52
C GLU A 185 12.93 19.78 2.07
N LEU A 186 12.98 20.69 1.10
CA LEU A 186 13.11 20.36 -0.33
C LEU A 186 14.48 19.78 -0.69
N ALA A 187 15.54 20.18 0.03
CA ALA A 187 16.88 19.60 -0.14
C ALA A 187 16.93 18.15 0.37
N GLU A 188 16.27 17.85 1.48
CA GLU A 188 16.15 16.49 2.03
C GLU A 188 15.13 15.63 1.27
N LEU A 189 14.00 16.21 0.89
CA LEU A 189 12.91 15.61 0.14
C LEU A 189 12.75 16.31 -1.20
N SER A 190 13.39 15.78 -2.24
CA SER A 190 13.29 16.39 -3.56
C SER A 190 11.84 16.44 -4.06
N LYS A 191 11.38 17.63 -4.46
CA LYS A 191 10.03 17.87 -5.04
C LYS A 191 9.72 16.91 -6.18
N ALA A 192 10.72 16.63 -7.02
CA ALA A 192 10.61 15.71 -8.14
C ALA A 192 10.31 14.28 -7.67
N SER A 193 11.02 13.79 -6.66
CA SER A 193 10.80 12.45 -6.07
C SER A 193 9.40 12.33 -5.46
N PHE A 194 8.94 13.35 -4.74
CA PHE A 194 7.59 13.34 -4.15
C PHE A 194 6.48 13.31 -5.22
N ILE A 195 6.62 14.13 -6.26
CA ILE A 195 5.67 14.14 -7.39
C ILE A 195 5.68 12.80 -8.12
N ALA A 196 6.85 12.21 -8.35
CA ALA A 196 6.99 10.91 -9.00
C ALA A 196 6.31 9.80 -8.18
N TYR A 197 6.61 9.71 -6.88
CA TYR A 197 5.97 8.77 -5.95
C TYR A 197 4.44 8.89 -5.99
N ARG A 198 3.92 10.12 -5.95
CA ARG A 198 2.47 10.37 -5.99
C ARG A 198 1.83 10.03 -7.33
N ARG A 199 2.50 10.31 -8.45
CA ARG A 199 2.00 9.94 -9.78
C ARG A 199 1.98 8.43 -9.95
N LEU A 200 3.06 7.75 -9.56
CA LEU A 200 3.16 6.30 -9.61
C LEU A 200 2.12 5.63 -8.70
N GLY A 201 1.96 6.09 -7.46
CA GLY A 201 0.95 5.56 -6.55
C GLY A 201 -0.48 5.70 -7.08
N ARG A 202 -0.83 6.85 -7.69
CA ARG A 202 -2.14 7.02 -8.35
C ARG A 202 -2.32 6.10 -9.54
N PHE A 203 -1.30 5.98 -10.39
CA PHE A 203 -1.32 5.09 -11.53
C PHE A 203 -1.53 3.63 -11.10
N LEU A 204 -0.74 3.15 -10.13
CA LEU A 204 -0.84 1.80 -9.60
C LEU A 204 -2.19 1.53 -8.93
N PHE A 205 -2.76 2.53 -8.24
CA PHE A 205 -4.10 2.42 -7.66
C PHE A 205 -5.17 2.27 -8.75
N TYR A 206 -5.14 3.10 -9.81
CA TYR A 206 -6.07 2.94 -10.92
C TYR A 206 -5.88 1.62 -11.68
N LEU A 207 -4.62 1.19 -11.84
CA LEU A 207 -4.31 -0.10 -12.44
C LEU A 207 -4.88 -1.25 -11.60
N MET A 208 -4.80 -1.17 -10.28
CA MET A 208 -5.38 -2.17 -9.37
C MET A 208 -6.89 -2.28 -9.55
N ILE A 209 -7.60 -1.14 -9.64
CA ILE A 209 -9.04 -1.12 -9.90
C ILE A 209 -9.34 -1.71 -11.28
N PHE A 210 -8.57 -1.32 -12.30
CA PHE A 210 -8.74 -1.82 -13.67
C PHE A 210 -8.59 -3.34 -13.74
N ILE A 211 -7.52 -3.90 -13.14
CA ILE A 211 -7.31 -5.36 -13.10
C ILE A 211 -8.37 -6.05 -12.26
N GLY A 212 -8.75 -5.50 -11.10
CA GLY A 212 -9.82 -6.04 -10.27
C GLY A 212 -11.15 -6.13 -11.03
N CYS A 213 -11.49 -5.07 -11.79
CA CYS A 213 -12.68 -5.06 -12.63
C CYS A 213 -12.56 -6.01 -13.84
N ALA A 214 -11.40 -6.04 -14.51
CA ALA A 214 -11.15 -6.95 -15.61
C ALA A 214 -11.25 -8.42 -15.18
N GLY A 215 -10.90 -8.73 -13.92
CA GLY A 215 -11.05 -10.06 -13.33
C GLY A 215 -12.49 -10.58 -13.29
N PHE A 216 -13.50 -9.71 -13.33
CA PHE A 216 -14.90 -10.15 -13.44
C PHE A 216 -15.29 -10.61 -14.84
N VAL A 217 -14.62 -10.08 -15.87
CA VAL A 217 -14.91 -10.41 -17.27
C VAL A 217 -13.97 -11.49 -17.79
N MET A 218 -12.73 -11.51 -17.30
CA MET A 218 -11.66 -12.40 -17.73
C MET A 218 -11.13 -13.20 -16.53
N ASP A 219 -10.88 -14.50 -16.71
CA ASP A 219 -10.27 -15.34 -15.68
C ASP A 219 -8.75 -15.09 -15.57
N LEU A 220 -8.40 -13.92 -15.02
CA LEU A 220 -7.03 -13.45 -14.83
C LEU A 220 -6.27 -14.16 -13.68
N GLY A 221 -7.00 -14.90 -12.84
CA GLY A 221 -6.46 -15.54 -11.64
C GLY A 221 -6.01 -14.56 -10.55
N LEU A 222 -5.35 -15.08 -9.50
CA LEU A 222 -4.87 -14.27 -8.35
C LEU A 222 -3.59 -13.47 -8.64
N LEU A 223 -2.76 -13.94 -9.58
CA LEU A 223 -1.39 -13.49 -9.75
C LEU A 223 -1.27 -12.00 -10.15
N PRO A 224 -2.08 -11.46 -11.09
CA PRO A 224 -2.00 -10.04 -11.46
C PRO A 224 -2.34 -9.10 -10.30
N ILE A 225 -3.29 -9.47 -9.44
CA ILE A 225 -3.72 -8.69 -8.29
C ILE A 225 -2.59 -8.63 -7.24
N PHE A 226 -1.99 -9.78 -6.93
CA PHE A 226 -0.87 -9.83 -5.98
C PHE A 226 0.39 -9.13 -6.48
N LEU A 227 0.65 -9.17 -7.79
CA LEU A 227 1.79 -8.47 -8.39
C LEU A 227 1.64 -6.95 -8.24
N ILE A 228 0.45 -6.40 -8.53
CA ILE A 228 0.18 -4.98 -8.32
C ILE A 228 0.27 -4.63 -6.83
N LEU A 229 -0.25 -5.47 -5.93
CA LEU A 229 -0.12 -5.26 -4.50
C LEU A 229 1.35 -5.16 -4.07
N PHE A 230 2.19 -6.10 -4.53
CA PHE A 230 3.61 -6.12 -4.22
C PHE A 230 4.31 -4.84 -4.68
N ILE A 231 4.04 -4.37 -5.90
CA ILE A 231 4.62 -3.13 -6.43
C ILE A 231 4.16 -1.92 -5.58
N ASN A 232 2.88 -1.86 -5.20
CA ASN A 232 2.38 -0.78 -4.33
C ASN A 232 3.06 -0.79 -2.96
N VAL A 233 3.15 -1.96 -2.32
CA VAL A 233 3.81 -2.13 -1.03
C VAL A 233 5.27 -1.71 -1.11
N PHE A 234 5.98 -2.17 -2.15
CA PHE A 234 7.36 -1.81 -2.40
C PHE A 234 7.55 -0.30 -2.58
N ASN A 235 6.68 0.35 -3.38
CA ASN A 235 6.72 1.80 -3.60
C ASN A 235 6.53 2.59 -2.30
N VAL A 236 5.54 2.22 -1.49
CA VAL A 236 5.22 2.89 -0.21
C VAL A 236 6.35 2.71 0.81
N ILE A 237 6.86 1.49 0.99
CA ILE A 237 7.93 1.20 1.95
C ILE A 237 9.25 1.87 1.52
N SER A 238 9.61 1.76 0.25
CA SER A 238 10.86 2.35 -0.27
C SER A 238 10.88 3.86 -0.08
N PHE A 239 9.75 4.52 -0.32
CA PHE A 239 9.61 5.96 -0.10
C PHE A 239 9.74 6.32 1.39
N GLN A 240 9.10 5.57 2.29
CA GLN A 240 9.20 5.81 3.74
C GLN A 240 10.62 5.60 4.28
N LEU A 241 11.32 4.58 3.79
CA LEU A 241 12.72 4.32 4.17
C LEU A 241 13.68 5.39 3.63
N ALA A 242 13.41 5.94 2.44
CA ALA A 242 14.19 7.04 1.89
C ALA A 242 14.07 8.28 2.76
N ILE A 243 12.86 8.64 3.19
CA ILE A 243 12.63 9.78 4.11
C ILE A 243 13.34 9.54 5.44
N GLY A 244 13.17 8.35 6.04
CA GLY A 244 13.77 8.04 7.35
C GLY A 244 15.31 8.00 7.37
N LYS A 245 15.97 7.96 6.20
CA LYS A 245 17.43 8.07 6.07
C LYS A 245 17.90 9.51 5.88
N SER A 246 17.08 10.40 5.31
CA SER A 246 17.44 11.81 5.09
C SER A 246 17.39 12.64 6.37
N CYS A 247 16.56 12.28 7.36
CA CYS A 247 16.45 13.00 8.63
C CYS A 247 17.49 12.57 9.70
N LYS A 248 18.62 11.97 9.29
CA LYS A 248 19.75 11.61 10.16
C LYS A 248 21.02 12.32 9.67
#